data_AF-A0A850ZGV3-F1
#
_entry.id   AF-A0A850ZGV3-F1
#
_cell.length_a   1.000
_cell.length_b   1.000
_cell.length_c   1.000
_cell.angle_alpha   90.00
_cell.angle_beta   90.00
_cell.angle_gamma   90.00
#
_symmetry.space_group_name_H-M   'P 1'
#
loop_
_entity.id
_entity.type
_entity.pdbx_description
1 polymer ?
#
loop_
_entity_poly.entity_id
_entity_poly.type
_entity_poly.pdbx_seq_one_letter_code
_entity_poly.pdbx_strand_id
1 'polypeptide(L)' 'QVIYTVRDPKDVLVSLFHFARIFRPYKDPGTLDEFMEKFLEGDVPFGSWFQHVRGWLQL' A
#
# COMPACT_ATOMS: atom_id res chain seq x y z
N GLN A 1 -20.88 -13.98 -1.46
CA GLN A 1 -19.69 -14.42 -2.22
C GLN A 1 -18.76 -13.22 -2.36
N VAL A 2 -17.45 -13.40 -2.19
CA VAL A 2 -16.45 -12.32 -2.30
C VAL A 2 -15.43 -12.73 -3.35
N ILE A 3 -15.04 -11.79 -4.23
CA ILE A 3 -13.91 -11.95 -5.15
C ILE A 3 -12.76 -11.13 -4.59
N TYR A 4 -11.65 -11.78 -4.28
CA TYR A 4 -10.43 -11.16 -3.75
C TYR A 4 -9.35 -11.15 -4.83
N THR A 5 -8.70 -10.00 -5.02
CA THR A 5 -7.61 -9.84 -6.00
C THR A 5 -6.34 -9.42 -5.31
N VAL A 6 -5.21 -10.00 -5.72
CA VAL A 6 -3.87 -9.65 -5.22
C VAL A 6 -2.98 -9.22 -6.38
N ARG A 7 -2.04 -8.31 -6.11
CA ARG A 7 -1.06 -7.77 -7.06
C ARG A 7 0.32 -7.81 -6.41
N ASP A 8 1.40 -7.89 -7.21
CA ASP A 8 2.78 -7.80 -6.71
C ASP A 8 2.94 -6.56 -5.79
N PRO A 9 3.50 -6.71 -4.59
CA PRO A 9 3.59 -5.62 -3.61
C PRO A 9 4.44 -4.45 -4.09
N LYS A 10 5.45 -4.67 -4.94
CA LYS A 10 6.29 -3.59 -5.50
C LYS A 10 5.47 -2.70 -6.44
N ASP A 11 4.60 -3.32 -7.22
CA ASP A 11 3.68 -2.58 -8.08
C ASP A 11 2.62 -1.81 -7.27
N VAL A 12 2.11 -2.42 -6.19
CA VAL A 12 1.15 -1.77 -5.29
C VAL A 12 1.79 -0.55 -4.62
N LEU A 13 3.03 -0.69 -4.13
CA LEU A 13 3.81 0.41 -3.56
C LEU A 13 3.90 1.59 -4.53
N VAL A 14 4.36 1.36 -5.77
CA VAL A 14 4.51 2.42 -6.78
C VAL A 14 3.16 3.06 -7.11
N SER A 15 2.12 2.25 -7.28
CA SER A 15 0.77 2.75 -7.56
C SER A 15 0.23 3.62 -6.41
N LEU A 16 0.43 3.21 -5.16
CA LEU A 16 -0.05 3.92 -3.99
C LEU A 16 0.74 5.23 -3.77
N PHE A 17 2.05 5.23 -4.03
CA PHE A 17 2.88 6.43 -4.00
C PHE A 17 2.33 7.51 -4.96
N HIS A 18 2.06 7.15 -6.22
CA HIS A 18 1.49 8.08 -7.19
C HIS A 18 0.06 8.52 -6.83
N PHE A 19 -0.76 7.60 -6.32
CA PHE A 19 -2.09 7.93 -5.84
C PHE A 19 -2.04 8.97 -4.70
N ALA A 20 -1.13 8.79 -3.74
CA ALA A 20 -0.95 9.71 -2.62
C ALA A 20 -0.49 11.11 -3.04
N ARG A 21 0.25 11.24 -4.15
CA ARG A 21 0.63 12.55 -4.72
C ARG A 21 -0.52 13.28 -5.38
N ILE A 22 -1.49 12.56 -5.94
CA ILE A 22 -2.59 13.14 -6.73
C ILE A 22 -3.83 13.37 -5.85
N PHE A 23 -4.03 12.52 -4.85
CA PHE A 23 -5.20 12.59 -3.98
C PHE A 23 -5.02 13.68 -2.91
N ARG A 24 -5.60 14.86 -3.16
CA ARG A 24 -5.45 16.07 -2.31
C ARG A 24 -5.64 15.88 -0.80
N PRO A 25 -6.52 14.99 -0.30
CA PRO A 25 -6.65 14.76 1.14
C PRO A 25 -5.44 14.10 1.81
N TYR A 26 -4.55 13.46 1.05
CA TYR A 26 -3.34 12.85 1.60
C TYR A 26 -2.23 13.89 1.76
N LYS A 27 -1.41 13.69 2.79
CA LYS A 27 -0.17 14.45 2.96
C LYS A 27 0.80 14.07 1.84
N ASP A 28 1.74 14.96 1.55
CA ASP A 28 2.84 14.66 0.63
C ASP A 28 3.53 13.34 1.06
N PRO A 29 3.60 12.32 0.18
CA PRO A 29 4.24 11.06 0.51
C PRO A 29 5.76 11.16 0.66
N GLY A 30 6.38 12.26 0.22
CA GLY A 30 7.84 12.43 0.23
C GLY A 30 8.50 11.74 -0.96
N THR A 31 9.71 11.24 -0.75
CA THR A 31 10.44 10.44 -1.75
C THR A 31 9.89 9.01 -1.82
N LEU A 32 10.20 8.30 -2.91
CA LEU A 32 9.77 6.91 -3.04
C LEU A 32 10.41 6.00 -1.97
N ASP A 33 11.66 6.26 -1.59
CA ASP A 33 12.37 5.47 -0.58
C ASP A 33 11.73 5.67 0.81
N GLU A 34 11.43 6.91 1.20
CA GLU A 34 10.69 7.19 2.45
C GLU A 34 9.30 6.56 2.46
N PHE A 35 8.62 6.58 1.32
CA PHE A 35 7.31 5.95 1.18
C PHE A 35 7.39 4.42 1.23
N MET A 36 8.46 3.83 0.70
CA MET A 36 8.73 2.40 0.78
C MET A 36 8.88 1.94 2.23
N GLU A 37 9.69 2.65 3.04
CA GLU A 37 9.84 2.32 4.46
C GLU A 37 8.48 2.34 5.18
N LYS A 38 7.69 3.39 4.99
CA LYS A 38 6.32 3.48 5.54
C LYS A 38 5.42 2.34 5.05
N PHE A 39 5.51 1.95 3.78
CA PHE A 39 4.72 0.84 3.23
C PHE A 39 5.10 -0.50 3.88
N LEU A 40 6.39 -0.73 4.12
CA LEU A 40 6.89 -1.93 4.80
C LEU A 40 6.44 -1.97 6.27
N GLU A 41 6.43 -0.82 6.95
CA GLU A 41 5.91 -0.65 8.32
C GLU A 41 4.37 -0.75 8.38
N GLY A 42 3.69 -0.55 7.26
CA GLY A 42 2.23 -0.45 7.19
C GLY A 42 1.69 0.92 7.62
N ASP A 43 2.54 1.94 7.75
CA ASP A 43 2.17 3.35 8.00
C ASP A 43 1.77 4.06 6.69
N VAL A 44 0.81 3.46 5.99
CA VAL A 44 0.25 3.98 4.74
C VAL A 44 -1.28 3.86 4.81
N PRO A 45 -2.01 4.59 3.94
CA PRO A 45 -3.44 4.38 3.80
C PRO A 45 -3.78 2.90 3.62
N PHE A 46 -4.81 2.45 4.35
CA PHE A 46 -5.27 1.05 4.37
C PHE A 46 -4.36 0.05 5.10
N GLY A 47 -3.25 0.50 5.69
CA GLY A 47 -2.39 -0.32 6.55
C GLY A 47 -1.46 -1.27 5.80
N SER A 48 -0.95 -2.28 6.52
CA SER A 48 0.02 -3.23 5.98
C SER A 48 -0.58 -4.13 4.89
N TRP A 49 -0.06 -4.01 3.67
CA TRP A 49 -0.39 -4.92 2.56
C TRP A 49 -0.13 -6.39 2.93
N PHE A 50 0.98 -6.68 3.62
CA PHE A 50 1.37 -8.04 4.00
C PHE A 50 0.40 -8.66 5.00
N GLN A 51 -0.05 -7.90 6.00
CA GLN A 51 -1.05 -8.38 6.95
C GLN A 51 -2.41 -8.58 6.27
N HIS A 52 -2.79 -7.66 5.38
CA HIS A 52 -4.05 -7.75 4.64
C HIS A 52 -4.10 -8.99 3.74
N VAL A 53 -3.07 -9.24 2.94
CA VAL A 53 -3.00 -10.40 2.04
C VAL A 53 -2.95 -11.71 2.82
N ARG A 54 -2.14 -11.79 3.89
CA ARG A 54 -2.10 -12.99 4.74
C ARG A 54 -3.45 -13.30 5.39
N GLY A 55 -4.14 -12.27 5.90
CA GLY A 55 -5.47 -12.44 6.49
C GLY A 55 -6.50 -12.98 5.50
N TRP A 56 -6.48 -12.51 4.25
CA TRP A 56 -7.39 -12.97 3.20
C TRP A 56 -7.03 -14.36 2.64
N LEU A 57 -5.74 -14.64 2.46
CA LEU A 57 -5.28 -15.92 1.93
C LEU A 57 -5.09 -17.01 2.99
N GLN A 58 -5.26 -16.67 4.28
CA GLN A 58 -5.02 -17.55 5.43
C GLN A 58 -3.58 -18.12 5.43
N LEU A 59 -2.60 -17.26 5.12
CA LEU A 59 -1.16 -17.56 5.08
C LEU A 59 -0.43 -17.15 6.37
#